data_AF-A0A7M2A1V3-F1
#
_entry.id   AF-A0A7M2A1V3-F1
#
_cell.length_a   1.000
_cell.length_b   1.000
_cell.length_c   1.000
_cell.angle_alpha   90.00
_cell.angle_beta   90.00
_cell.angle_gamma   90.00
#
_symmetry.space_group_name_H-M   'P 1'
#
loop_
_entity.id
_entity.type
_entity.pdbx_description
1 polymer ?
#
loop_
_entity_poly.entity_id
_entity_poly.type
_entity_poly.pdbx_seq_one_letter_code
_entity_poly.pdbx_strand_id
1 'polypeptide(L)'
;MKKYTIFFLLLFIVGTGSLVWLYITNSSASEAAETVATETELPHTELSTLPDIVEIKSEGKSIKLSLNDIPQYKNYLLNEADIQSEIARTQFTSLDVPSSETYAILKYGCGTKDCSTILVKTDGSKSESLTMPVGIFQDYKLSPDQGKMLIRYAYDEGGLVRRQILVAVDLKPLKVIPYTSADLEEPFMLKPTWPIISYDWNDNNEFTIETAALETSEYSALKDWFSSENRKTRKVTIRLDSIRRLDEYPKAT
;
A
#
# COMPACT_ATOMS: atom_id res chain seq x y z
N MET A 1 4.07 -19.99 69.20
CA MET A 1 3.80 -18.69 68.55
C MET A 1 2.78 -18.95 67.44
N LYS A 2 1.47 -18.69 67.60
CA LYS A 2 0.76 -17.39 67.31
C LYS A 2 1.17 -16.87 65.91
N LYS A 3 0.35 -16.71 64.87
CA LYS A 3 -1.05 -16.27 64.70
C LYS A 3 -1.49 -16.45 63.21
N TYR A 4 -2.65 -17.04 62.94
CA TYR A 4 -3.94 -16.46 62.48
C TYR A 4 -4.26 -16.55 60.97
N THR A 5 -5.17 -17.49 60.71
CA THR A 5 -6.15 -17.62 59.62
C THR A 5 -7.12 -16.44 59.59
N ILE A 6 -7.46 -15.91 58.40
CA ILE A 6 -8.72 -15.18 58.18
C ILE A 6 -9.37 -15.68 56.89
N PHE A 7 -10.55 -16.25 57.10
CA PHE A 7 -11.56 -16.68 56.15
C PHE A 7 -12.59 -15.54 56.08
N PHE A 8 -12.99 -15.07 54.90
CA PHE A 8 -14.20 -14.25 54.79
C PHE A 8 -15.01 -14.68 53.58
N LEU A 9 -16.11 -15.35 53.90
CA LEU A 9 -17.20 -15.77 53.03
C LEU A 9 -18.32 -14.74 53.24
N LEU A 10 -18.87 -14.17 52.17
CA LEU A 10 -20.11 -13.41 52.23
C LEU A 10 -20.96 -13.70 50.98
N LEU A 11 -22.04 -14.43 51.22
CA LEU A 11 -23.19 -14.65 50.35
C LEU A 11 -24.04 -13.38 50.29
N PHE A 12 -24.58 -13.04 49.11
CA PHE A 12 -25.93 -12.49 48.99
C PHE A 12 -26.61 -12.96 47.69
N ILE A 13 -27.81 -13.51 47.87
CA ILE A 13 -28.80 -14.00 46.91
C ILE A 13 -29.86 -12.92 46.73
N VAL A 14 -30.36 -12.63 45.51
CA VAL A 14 -31.78 -12.40 45.09
C VAL A 14 -31.77 -12.42 43.54
N GLY A 15 -32.42 -13.33 42.79
CA GLY A 15 -33.85 -13.37 42.41
C GLY A 15 -34.21 -12.22 41.45
N THR A 16 -34.77 -12.31 40.24
CA THR A 16 -35.83 -13.14 39.62
C THR A 16 -35.75 -12.87 38.09
N GLY A 17 -35.93 -13.81 37.16
CA GLY A 17 -37.20 -14.44 36.79
C GLY A 17 -37.84 -13.77 35.56
N SER A 18 -37.82 -14.46 34.40
CA SER A 18 -38.95 -14.63 33.47
C SER A 18 -38.50 -15.30 32.16
N LEU A 19 -38.92 -16.56 32.01
CA LEU A 19 -39.04 -17.30 30.76
C LEU A 19 -40.53 -17.33 30.40
N VAL A 20 -40.96 -16.84 29.23
CA VAL A 20 -42.22 -17.22 28.53
C VAL A 20 -42.02 -16.82 27.05
N TRP A 21 -41.64 -17.74 26.16
CA TRP A 21 -42.46 -18.64 25.32
C TRP A 21 -42.89 -18.06 23.97
N LEU A 22 -42.43 -18.76 22.93
CA LEU A 22 -42.96 -18.84 21.57
C LEU A 22 -44.48 -19.12 21.57
N TYR A 23 -45.22 -18.64 20.57
CA TYR A 23 -45.80 -19.47 19.51
C TYR A 23 -46.61 -18.63 18.49
N ILE A 24 -46.44 -19.02 17.23
CA ILE A 24 -47.18 -18.62 16.03
C ILE A 24 -48.56 -19.29 16.04
N THR A 25 -49.64 -18.61 15.60
CA THR A 25 -50.54 -19.03 14.50
C THR A 25 -51.74 -18.08 14.31
N ASN A 26 -52.06 -17.86 13.04
CA ASN A 26 -53.21 -17.17 12.46
C ASN A 26 -54.56 -17.38 13.16
N SER A 27 -55.35 -16.31 13.24
CA SER A 27 -56.79 -16.38 13.05
C SER A 27 -57.28 -15.12 12.31
N SER A 28 -58.09 -15.36 11.29
CA SER A 28 -58.64 -14.41 10.35
C SER A 28 -59.85 -13.69 10.97
N ALA A 29 -59.89 -12.36 10.91
CA ALA A 29 -61.13 -11.61 10.98
C ALA A 29 -61.00 -10.31 10.19
N SER A 30 -61.76 -10.28 9.10
CA SER A 30 -61.98 -9.18 8.16
C SER A 30 -62.48 -7.91 8.84
N GLU A 31 -61.86 -6.78 8.56
CA GLU A 31 -62.62 -5.55 8.29
C GLU A 31 -61.79 -4.58 7.43
N ALA A 32 -62.42 -4.16 6.33
CA ALA A 32 -61.86 -3.28 5.32
C ALA A 32 -61.79 -1.84 5.84
N ALA A 33 -60.63 -1.20 5.67
CA ALA A 33 -60.52 0.24 5.65
C ALA A 33 -59.42 0.63 4.66
N GLU A 34 -59.85 1.16 3.51
CA GLU A 34 -59.01 1.83 2.54
C GLU A 34 -58.13 2.87 3.24
N THR A 35 -56.82 2.67 3.19
CA THR A 35 -55.85 3.72 3.53
C THR A 35 -54.83 3.78 2.41
N VAL A 36 -54.86 4.92 1.73
CA VAL A 36 -53.98 5.37 0.67
C VAL A 36 -52.53 5.10 1.06
N ALA A 37 -51.88 4.19 0.35
CA ALA A 37 -50.45 3.98 0.44
C ALA A 37 -49.75 5.25 -0.07
N THR A 38 -49.40 6.13 0.87
CA THR A 38 -48.34 7.11 0.65
C THR A 38 -47.05 6.30 0.61
N GLU A 39 -46.61 6.03 -0.61
CA GLU A 39 -45.29 5.51 -0.92
C GLU A 39 -44.29 6.44 -0.24
N THR A 40 -43.77 6.00 0.90
CA THR A 40 -42.62 6.64 1.53
C THR A 40 -41.45 6.31 0.61
N GLU A 41 -41.21 7.23 -0.33
CA GLU A 41 -40.00 7.28 -1.14
C GLU A 41 -38.82 7.28 -0.16
N LEU A 42 -38.25 6.08 0.04
CA LEU A 42 -36.96 5.92 0.67
C LEU A 42 -36.00 6.83 -0.10
N PRO A 43 -35.22 7.69 0.58
CA PRO A 43 -34.30 8.56 -0.10
C PRO A 43 -33.37 7.67 -0.92
N HIS A 44 -33.45 7.83 -2.23
CA HIS A 44 -32.49 7.28 -3.17
C HIS A 44 -31.11 7.69 -2.68
N THR A 45 -30.40 6.74 -2.06
CA THR A 45 -28.96 6.86 -1.81
C THR A 45 -28.35 7.22 -3.14
N GLU A 46 -27.81 8.43 -3.25
CA GLU A 46 -27.08 8.88 -4.42
C GLU A 46 -26.06 7.79 -4.75
N LEU A 47 -26.29 7.09 -5.86
CA LEU A 47 -25.29 6.21 -6.43
C LEU A 47 -24.15 7.15 -6.80
N SER A 48 -23.12 7.24 -5.96
CA SER A 48 -21.93 8.04 -6.22
C SER A 48 -21.32 7.56 -7.52
N THR A 49 -21.65 8.22 -8.62
CA THR A 49 -21.08 7.92 -9.92
C THR A 49 -19.60 8.25 -9.86
N LEU A 50 -18.76 7.27 -10.18
CA LEU A 50 -17.32 7.45 -10.21
C LEU A 50 -16.98 8.52 -11.26
N PRO A 51 -16.27 9.60 -10.91
CA PRO A 51 -15.93 10.65 -11.87
C PRO A 51 -14.93 10.13 -12.91
N ASP A 52 -15.03 10.59 -14.16
CA ASP A 52 -14.07 10.21 -15.21
C ASP A 52 -12.67 10.80 -14.96
N ILE A 53 -12.62 12.00 -14.38
CA ILE A 53 -11.38 12.71 -14.04
C ILE A 53 -11.38 12.98 -12.53
N VAL A 54 -10.26 12.66 -11.89
CA VAL A 54 -9.99 12.96 -10.48
C VAL A 54 -8.92 14.02 -10.36
N GLU A 55 -9.12 14.96 -9.43
CA GLU A 55 -8.06 15.87 -9.00
C GLU A 55 -7.52 15.40 -7.66
N ILE A 56 -6.27 14.96 -7.64
CA ILE A 56 -5.58 14.54 -6.42
C ILE A 56 -4.77 15.73 -5.92
N LYS A 57 -4.90 16.06 -4.63
CA LYS A 57 -4.22 17.20 -3.99
C LYS A 57 -3.26 16.68 -2.92
N SER A 58 -2.00 17.11 -2.98
CA SER A 58 -0.95 16.69 -2.04
C SER A 58 0.08 17.80 -1.90
N GLU A 59 0.47 18.14 -0.67
CA GLU A 59 1.53 19.11 -0.37
C GLU A 59 1.39 20.46 -1.11
N GLY A 60 0.16 20.96 -1.24
CA GLY A 60 -0.14 22.23 -1.93
C GLY A 60 -0.06 22.17 -3.46
N LYS A 61 0.18 21.00 -4.05
CA LYS A 61 0.11 20.74 -5.49
C LYS A 61 -1.16 19.96 -5.82
N SER A 62 -1.59 20.01 -7.09
CA SER A 62 -2.63 19.13 -7.60
C SER A 62 -2.25 18.50 -8.94
N ILE A 63 -2.76 17.30 -9.18
CA ILE A 63 -2.63 16.57 -10.43
C ILE A 63 -4.02 16.10 -10.86
N LYS A 64 -4.36 16.30 -12.13
CA LYS A 64 -5.62 15.84 -12.73
C LYS A 64 -5.35 14.61 -13.55
N LEU A 65 -6.09 13.54 -13.29
CA LEU A 65 -5.88 12.23 -13.90
C LEU A 65 -7.21 11.66 -14.40
N SER A 66 -7.19 11.12 -15.61
CA SER A 66 -8.29 10.31 -16.13
C SER A 66 -8.27 8.94 -15.45
N LEU A 67 -9.37 8.52 -14.84
CA LEU A 67 -9.47 7.18 -14.24
C LEU A 67 -9.42 6.06 -15.28
N ASN A 68 -9.78 6.36 -16.53
CA ASN A 68 -9.68 5.39 -17.62
C ASN A 68 -8.21 5.08 -18.00
N ASP A 69 -7.29 5.99 -17.70
CA ASP A 69 -5.85 5.83 -17.95
C ASP A 69 -5.11 5.15 -16.78
N ILE A 70 -5.79 5.01 -15.63
CA ILE A 70 -5.24 4.43 -14.39
C ILE A 70 -6.17 3.32 -13.90
N PRO A 71 -6.33 2.22 -14.68
CA PRO A 71 -7.34 1.21 -14.44
C PRO A 71 -7.24 0.55 -13.07
N GLN A 72 -6.04 0.38 -12.53
CA GLN A 72 -5.82 -0.17 -11.19
C GLN A 72 -6.37 0.73 -10.07
N TYR A 73 -6.27 2.05 -10.22
CA TYR A 73 -6.86 2.99 -9.24
C TYR A 73 -8.37 3.08 -9.41
N LYS A 74 -8.86 3.10 -10.66
CA LYS A 74 -10.30 2.99 -10.97
C LYS A 74 -10.91 1.75 -10.33
N ASN A 75 -10.30 0.59 -10.54
CA ASN A 75 -10.75 -0.69 -9.98
C ASN A 75 -10.73 -0.68 -8.45
N TYR A 76 -9.71 -0.08 -7.84
CA TYR A 76 -9.70 0.12 -6.39
C TYR A 76 -10.92 0.92 -5.93
N LEU A 77 -11.15 2.13 -6.48
CA LEU A 77 -12.26 2.99 -6.08
C LEU A 77 -13.64 2.34 -6.27
N LEU A 78 -13.83 1.54 -7.33
CA LEU A 78 -15.08 0.80 -7.57
C LEU A 78 -15.42 -0.24 -6.48
N ASN A 79 -14.43 -0.65 -5.68
CA ASN A 79 -14.63 -1.60 -4.59
C ASN A 79 -14.77 -0.92 -3.21
N GLU A 80 -14.74 0.41 -3.15
CA GLU A 80 -14.77 1.16 -1.92
C GLU A 80 -16.17 1.75 -1.65
N ALA A 81 -16.58 1.75 -0.38
CA ALA A 81 -17.89 2.24 0.02
C ALA A 81 -18.00 3.77 -0.06
N ASP A 82 -16.89 4.48 0.18
CA ASP A 82 -16.82 5.94 0.16
C ASP A 82 -15.70 6.41 -0.78
N ILE A 83 -16.02 6.47 -2.07
CA ILE A 83 -15.12 6.87 -3.16
C ILE A 83 -14.51 8.24 -2.92
N GLN A 84 -15.32 9.21 -2.46
CA GLN A 84 -14.85 10.59 -2.31
C GLN A 84 -13.85 10.71 -1.16
N SER A 85 -14.09 10.02 -0.05
CA SER A 85 -13.10 9.92 1.02
C SER A 85 -11.81 9.25 0.55
N GLU A 86 -11.88 8.21 -0.28
CA GLU A 86 -10.66 7.56 -0.79
C GLU A 86 -9.86 8.42 -1.77
N ILE A 87 -10.54 9.18 -2.64
CA ILE A 87 -9.89 10.17 -3.49
C ILE A 87 -9.24 11.25 -2.61
N ALA A 88 -9.96 11.77 -1.61
CA ALA A 88 -9.44 12.79 -0.71
C ALA A 88 -8.24 12.32 0.15
N ARG A 89 -8.18 11.03 0.48
CA ARG A 89 -7.05 10.41 1.20
C ARG A 89 -5.89 10.02 0.29
N THR A 90 -6.11 9.96 -1.02
CA THR A 90 -5.06 9.63 -1.97
C THR A 90 -4.02 10.75 -2.00
N GLN A 91 -2.77 10.38 -1.85
CA GLN A 91 -1.64 11.31 -1.86
C GLN A 91 -0.79 11.07 -3.10
N PHE A 92 0.01 12.06 -3.45
CA PHE A 92 1.05 11.87 -4.46
C PHE A 92 2.35 12.56 -4.07
N THR A 93 3.44 12.00 -4.60
CA THR A 93 4.78 12.61 -4.55
C THR A 93 5.23 12.85 -5.99
N SER A 94 5.44 14.11 -6.38
CA SER A 94 6.05 14.45 -7.67
C SER A 94 7.49 13.97 -7.71
N LEU A 95 7.91 13.45 -8.86
CA LEU A 95 9.27 13.05 -9.12
C LEU A 95 9.92 14.10 -10.04
N ASP A 96 11.07 14.62 -9.61
CA ASP A 96 11.89 15.55 -10.37
C ASP A 96 12.61 14.82 -11.51
N VAL A 97 11.88 14.58 -12.60
CA VAL A 97 12.38 14.05 -13.86
C VAL A 97 12.47 15.21 -14.86
N PRO A 98 13.63 15.42 -15.52
CA PRO A 98 13.79 16.49 -16.51
C PRO A 98 13.09 16.11 -17.83
N SER A 99 11.76 16.13 -17.81
CA SER A 99 10.87 15.87 -18.93
C SER A 99 9.82 16.98 -19.03
N SER A 100 9.19 17.12 -20.19
CA SER A 100 7.96 17.92 -20.33
C SER A 100 6.75 17.25 -19.65
N GLU A 101 6.85 15.96 -19.37
CA GLU A 101 5.81 15.16 -18.72
C GLU A 101 6.02 15.17 -17.20
N THR A 102 4.92 15.15 -16.46
CA THR A 102 4.93 15.01 -15.00
C THR A 102 4.99 13.54 -14.62
N TYR A 103 5.95 13.19 -13.76
CA TYR A 103 6.03 11.88 -13.12
C TYR A 103 5.63 12.00 -11.65
N ALA A 104 4.80 11.09 -11.15
CA ALA A 104 4.37 11.08 -9.76
C ALA A 104 4.13 9.66 -9.24
N ILE A 105 4.44 9.42 -7.96
CA ILE A 105 3.99 8.23 -7.24
C ILE A 105 2.67 8.56 -6.55
N LEU A 106 1.59 7.93 -6.97
CA LEU A 106 0.33 7.93 -6.24
C LEU A 106 0.37 6.91 -5.11
N LYS A 107 -0.21 7.26 -3.96
CA LYS A 107 -0.34 6.42 -2.77
C LYS A 107 -1.81 6.40 -2.35
N TYR A 108 -2.42 5.23 -2.33
CA TYR A 108 -3.84 5.04 -2.04
C TYR A 108 -4.07 3.76 -1.23
N GLY A 109 -5.27 3.62 -0.66
CA GLY A 109 -5.58 2.51 0.26
C GLY A 109 -4.70 2.52 1.52
N CYS A 110 -4.18 3.69 1.88
CA CYS A 110 -3.32 3.90 3.04
C CYS A 110 -4.16 3.86 4.32
N GLY A 111 -4.44 2.66 4.83
CA GLY A 111 -5.08 2.43 6.12
C GLY A 111 -4.04 2.24 7.25
N THR A 112 -4.26 1.24 8.10
CA THR A 112 -3.29 0.77 9.11
C THR A 112 -2.16 -0.09 8.52
N LYS A 113 -2.09 -0.21 7.19
CA LYS A 113 -1.18 -1.08 6.44
C LYS A 113 -0.36 -0.26 5.45
N ASP A 114 0.60 -0.94 4.81
CA ASP A 114 1.34 -0.42 3.67
C ASP A 114 0.40 0.07 2.54
N CYS A 115 0.73 1.22 1.97
CA CYS A 115 -0.04 1.82 0.88
C CYS A 115 0.15 1.04 -0.44
N SER A 116 -0.90 0.97 -1.24
CA SER A 116 -0.75 0.65 -2.66
C SER A 116 -0.13 1.84 -3.38
N THR A 117 0.76 1.58 -4.34
CA THR A 117 1.43 2.64 -5.09
C THR A 117 1.34 2.44 -6.60
N ILE A 118 1.27 3.56 -7.33
CA ILE A 118 1.27 3.59 -8.79
C ILE A 118 2.23 4.68 -9.21
N LEU A 119 3.11 4.36 -10.16
CA LEU A 119 3.86 5.37 -10.89
C LEU A 119 2.99 5.87 -12.04
N VAL A 120 2.76 7.17 -12.08
CA VAL A 120 2.01 7.85 -13.14
C VAL A 120 2.94 8.75 -13.91
N LYS A 121 2.73 8.77 -15.22
CA LYS A 121 3.34 9.67 -16.18
C LYS A 121 2.21 10.40 -16.91
N THR A 122 2.22 11.74 -16.94
CA THR A 122 1.15 12.51 -17.59
C THR A 122 1.64 13.81 -18.22
N ASP A 123 1.03 14.19 -19.34
CA ASP A 123 1.17 15.52 -19.97
C ASP A 123 0.02 16.48 -19.60
N GLY A 124 -0.87 16.07 -18.70
CA GLY A 124 -2.08 16.81 -18.29
C GLY A 124 -3.33 16.49 -19.11
N SER A 125 -3.19 15.83 -20.27
CA SER A 125 -4.32 15.37 -21.09
C SER A 125 -4.48 13.86 -21.07
N LYS A 126 -3.35 13.14 -21.18
CA LYS A 126 -3.29 11.68 -21.13
C LYS A 126 -2.38 11.25 -19.99
N SER A 127 -2.70 10.12 -19.39
CA SER A 127 -1.83 9.46 -18.42
C SER A 127 -1.44 8.07 -18.87
N GLU A 128 -0.25 7.65 -18.45
CA GLU A 128 0.17 6.26 -18.42
C GLU A 128 0.47 5.92 -16.97
N SER A 129 0.25 4.65 -16.61
CA SER A 129 0.43 4.22 -15.23
C SER A 129 1.04 2.83 -15.15
N LEU A 130 1.85 2.63 -14.11
CA LEU A 130 2.53 1.38 -13.81
C LEU A 130 2.27 1.02 -12.35
N THR A 131 1.72 -0.17 -12.13
CA THR A 131 1.54 -0.71 -10.77
C THR A 131 2.90 -0.93 -10.12
N MET A 132 3.09 -0.33 -8.95
CA MET A 132 4.32 -0.38 -8.18
C MET A 132 4.12 -1.20 -6.90
N PRO A 133 5.19 -1.61 -6.19
CA PRO A 133 5.07 -2.37 -4.96
C PRO A 133 4.15 -1.71 -3.93
N VAL A 134 3.47 -2.54 -3.14
CA VAL A 134 2.89 -2.11 -1.86
C VAL A 134 4.05 -1.88 -0.89
N GLY A 135 4.08 -0.76 -0.18
CA GLY A 135 5.15 -0.45 0.79
C GLY A 135 5.32 1.05 1.05
N ILE A 136 6.33 1.41 1.84
CA ILE A 136 6.66 2.80 2.15
C ILE A 136 7.64 3.32 1.10
N PHE A 137 7.17 4.10 0.12
CA PHE A 137 8.05 4.84 -0.79
C PHE A 137 9.03 5.72 0.02
N GLN A 138 10.33 5.54 -0.20
CA GLN A 138 11.38 6.31 0.48
C GLN A 138 11.93 7.42 -0.41
N ASP A 139 12.52 7.03 -1.54
CA ASP A 139 13.19 7.92 -2.48
C ASP A 139 13.39 7.24 -3.85
N TYR A 140 14.04 7.97 -4.76
CA TYR A 140 14.41 7.47 -6.07
C TYR A 140 15.73 8.09 -6.54
N LYS A 141 16.39 7.45 -7.53
CA LYS A 141 17.53 8.00 -8.26
C LYS A 141 17.40 7.76 -9.76
N LEU A 142 17.61 8.80 -10.55
CA LEU A 142 17.68 8.72 -12.00
C LEU A 142 19.02 8.14 -12.46
N SER A 143 19.00 7.38 -13.55
CA SER A 143 20.21 6.96 -14.25
C SER A 143 20.97 8.18 -14.79
N PRO A 144 22.28 8.04 -15.11
CA PRO A 144 23.05 9.14 -15.69
C PRO A 144 22.44 9.75 -16.95
N ASP A 145 21.83 8.93 -17.81
CA ASP A 145 21.09 9.37 -19.01
C ASP A 145 19.64 9.81 -18.74
N GLN A 146 19.18 9.74 -17.49
CA GLN A 146 17.85 10.11 -17.02
C GLN A 146 16.70 9.31 -17.68
N GLY A 147 17.01 8.24 -18.42
CA GLY A 147 16.01 7.38 -19.07
C GLY A 147 15.43 6.30 -18.14
N LYS A 148 16.10 6.03 -17.02
CA LYS A 148 15.69 5.01 -16.04
C LYS A 148 15.68 5.59 -14.63
N MET A 149 14.96 4.90 -13.75
CA MET A 149 14.85 5.27 -12.35
C MET A 149 14.95 4.04 -11.46
N LEU A 150 15.70 4.16 -10.36
CA LEU A 150 15.63 3.25 -9.22
C LEU A 150 14.69 3.86 -8.19
N ILE A 151 13.73 3.09 -7.70
CA ILE A 151 12.75 3.52 -6.70
C ILE A 151 12.87 2.62 -5.48
N ARG A 152 13.08 3.21 -4.30
CA ARG A 152 13.28 2.48 -3.05
C ARG A 152 11.99 2.43 -2.23
N TYR A 153 11.61 1.23 -1.82
CA TYR A 153 10.52 0.98 -0.88
C TYR A 153 11.06 0.38 0.41
N ALA A 154 10.43 0.74 1.53
CA ALA A 154 10.75 0.21 2.85
C ALA A 154 9.58 -0.55 3.48
N TYR A 155 9.96 -1.48 4.36
CA TYR A 155 9.08 -2.35 5.12
C TYR A 155 9.63 -2.44 6.54
N ASP A 156 8.85 -1.96 7.50
CA ASP A 156 9.21 -1.96 8.91
C ASP A 156 8.82 -3.29 9.56
N GLU A 157 9.74 -3.87 10.34
CA GLU A 157 9.53 -5.07 11.14
C GLU A 157 9.97 -4.82 12.59
N GLY A 158 9.06 -5.10 13.53
CA GLY A 158 9.37 -5.09 14.96
C GLY A 158 9.84 -3.74 15.53
N GLY A 159 9.60 -2.64 14.82
CA GLY A 159 9.91 -1.26 15.24
C GLY A 159 11.38 -0.84 15.14
N LEU A 160 12.29 -1.76 14.79
CA LEU A 160 13.73 -1.45 14.63
C LEU A 160 14.28 -1.90 13.29
N VAL A 161 13.90 -3.10 12.83
CA VAL A 161 14.40 -3.64 11.57
C VAL A 161 13.64 -2.98 10.44
N ARG A 162 14.37 -2.38 9.51
CA ARG A 162 13.82 -1.86 8.27
C ARG A 162 14.47 -2.58 7.11
N ARG A 163 13.66 -3.23 6.28
CA ARG A 163 14.10 -3.85 5.04
C ARG A 163 13.66 -3.03 3.85
N GLN A 164 14.33 -3.21 2.72
CA GLN A 164 14.01 -2.48 1.51
C GLN A 164 14.04 -3.38 0.29
N ILE A 165 13.33 -2.93 -0.72
CA ILE A 165 13.53 -3.34 -2.10
C ILE A 165 13.89 -2.10 -2.92
N LEU A 166 14.50 -2.34 -4.06
CA LEU A 166 14.78 -1.36 -5.09
C LEU A 166 14.16 -1.86 -6.39
N VAL A 167 13.40 -1.02 -7.06
CA VAL A 167 12.73 -1.35 -8.33
C VAL A 167 13.30 -0.47 -9.41
N ALA A 168 13.75 -1.07 -10.50
CA ALA A 168 14.18 -0.34 -11.69
C ALA A 168 13.01 -0.16 -12.66
N VAL A 169 12.89 1.05 -13.20
CA VAL A 169 11.83 1.42 -14.15
C VAL A 169 12.45 2.11 -15.37
N ASP A 170 11.99 1.71 -16.56
CA ASP A 170 12.24 2.40 -17.83
C ASP A 170 11.19 3.51 -18.00
N LEU A 171 11.61 4.77 -17.97
CA LEU A 171 10.69 5.91 -17.91
C LEU A 171 10.01 6.21 -19.25
N LYS A 172 10.57 5.72 -20.36
CA LYS A 172 10.03 5.95 -21.70
C LYS A 172 8.82 5.07 -21.99
N PRO A 173 8.90 3.72 -21.93
CA PRO A 173 7.75 2.85 -22.10
C PRO A 173 6.96 2.66 -20.80
N LEU A 174 7.41 3.25 -19.68
CA LEU A 174 6.84 3.11 -18.33
C LEU A 174 6.71 1.64 -17.90
N LYS A 175 7.83 0.91 -17.88
CA LYS A 175 7.86 -0.53 -17.56
C LYS A 175 8.89 -0.87 -16.50
N VAL A 176 8.61 -1.90 -15.71
CA VAL A 176 9.58 -2.44 -14.75
C VAL A 176 10.70 -3.13 -15.51
N ILE A 177 11.94 -2.91 -15.07
CA ILE A 177 13.14 -3.55 -15.59
C ILE A 177 13.62 -4.61 -14.59
N PRO A 178 13.50 -5.90 -14.93
CA PRO A 178 14.05 -6.98 -14.12
C PRO A 178 15.57 -6.88 -13.94
N TYR A 179 16.11 -7.57 -12.93
CA TYR A 179 17.56 -7.76 -12.84
C TYR A 179 17.99 -8.93 -13.73
N THR A 180 19.27 -8.95 -14.08
CA THR A 180 19.83 -10.06 -14.88
C THR A 180 20.02 -11.32 -14.03
N SER A 181 20.31 -11.17 -12.73
CA SER A 181 20.54 -12.28 -11.80
C SER A 181 19.32 -12.50 -10.92
N ALA A 182 18.71 -13.69 -10.99
CA ALA A 182 17.59 -14.08 -10.13
C ALA A 182 17.98 -14.08 -8.64
N ASP A 183 19.21 -14.49 -8.32
CA ASP A 183 19.74 -14.52 -6.94
C ASP A 183 19.85 -13.11 -6.31
N LEU A 184 19.88 -12.07 -7.14
CA LEU A 184 19.84 -10.67 -6.70
C LEU A 184 18.45 -10.05 -6.85
N GLU A 185 17.69 -10.44 -7.86
CA GLU A 185 16.32 -9.99 -8.10
C GLU A 185 15.42 -10.34 -6.93
N GLU A 186 15.45 -11.60 -6.50
CA GLU A 186 14.59 -12.10 -5.43
C GLU A 186 14.76 -11.30 -4.12
N PRO A 187 15.98 -11.16 -3.55
CA PRO A 187 16.15 -10.50 -2.25
C PRO A 187 16.22 -8.96 -2.26
N PHE A 188 16.41 -8.32 -3.42
CA PHE A 188 16.57 -6.86 -3.51
C PHE A 188 15.52 -6.16 -4.36
N MET A 189 14.74 -6.87 -5.16
CA MET A 189 13.65 -6.30 -5.95
C MET A 189 12.30 -6.87 -5.56
N LEU A 190 12.19 -8.19 -5.38
CA LEU A 190 10.89 -8.86 -5.22
C LEU A 190 10.47 -9.01 -3.76
N LYS A 191 11.41 -9.37 -2.89
CA LYS A 191 11.16 -9.62 -1.46
C LYS A 191 12.02 -8.70 -0.60
N PRO A 192 11.43 -7.99 0.38
CA PRO A 192 12.20 -7.18 1.31
C PRO A 192 12.99 -8.09 2.24
N THR A 193 14.19 -8.50 1.81
CA THR A 193 15.01 -9.51 2.51
C THR A 193 16.11 -8.83 3.31
N TRP A 194 16.74 -7.82 2.73
CA TRP A 194 17.88 -7.13 3.31
C TRP A 194 17.61 -5.64 3.52
N PRO A 195 18.30 -5.00 4.47
CA PRO A 195 18.36 -3.55 4.52
C PRO A 195 19.18 -3.00 3.35
N ILE A 196 18.74 -1.90 2.75
CA ILE A 196 19.50 -1.15 1.74
C ILE A 196 19.89 0.19 2.35
N ILE A 197 21.15 0.30 2.78
CA ILE A 197 21.69 1.50 3.45
C ILE A 197 21.84 2.63 2.42
N SER A 198 22.51 2.33 1.31
CA SER A 198 22.77 3.24 0.21
C SER A 198 22.68 2.51 -1.13
N TYR A 199 22.46 3.24 -2.20
CA TYR A 199 22.47 2.72 -3.56
C TYR A 199 22.85 3.81 -4.54
N ASP A 200 23.65 3.52 -5.56
CA ASP A 200 24.08 4.49 -6.57
C ASP A 200 24.25 3.83 -7.94
N TRP A 201 23.92 4.57 -8.99
CA TRP A 201 24.17 4.14 -10.36
C TRP A 201 25.67 4.12 -10.65
N ASN A 202 26.15 3.04 -11.26
CA ASN A 202 27.50 2.94 -11.82
C ASN A 202 27.49 3.42 -13.27
N ASP A 203 26.45 3.03 -14.02
CA ASP A 203 26.17 3.47 -15.39
C ASP A 203 24.65 3.44 -15.68
N ASN A 204 24.23 3.42 -16.94
CA ASN A 204 22.81 3.42 -17.31
C ASN A 204 22.10 2.06 -17.15
N ASN A 205 22.81 0.97 -16.86
CA ASN A 205 22.30 -0.40 -16.76
C ASN A 205 22.82 -1.15 -15.52
N GLU A 206 23.67 -0.54 -14.71
CA GLU A 206 24.28 -1.14 -13.53
C GLU A 206 24.28 -0.15 -12.37
N PHE A 207 24.01 -0.66 -11.17
CA PHE A 207 24.08 0.09 -9.93
C PHE A 207 24.65 -0.77 -8.81
N THR A 208 25.15 -0.12 -7.77
CA THR A 208 25.64 -0.79 -6.56
C THR A 208 24.75 -0.45 -5.39
N ILE A 209 24.44 -1.45 -4.57
CA ILE A 209 23.78 -1.31 -3.28
C ILE A 209 24.76 -1.59 -2.15
N GLU A 210 24.59 -0.90 -1.05
CA GLU A 210 25.22 -1.21 0.23
C GLU A 210 24.19 -1.84 1.17
N THR A 211 24.52 -3.04 1.67
CA THR A 211 23.64 -3.84 2.51
C THR A 211 24.38 -4.40 3.73
N ALA A 212 23.66 -5.05 4.65
CA ALA A 212 24.26 -5.67 5.82
C ALA A 212 25.24 -6.78 5.41
N ALA A 213 26.44 -6.77 6.00
CA ALA A 213 27.41 -7.86 5.88
C ALA A 213 27.10 -8.96 6.90
N LEU A 214 26.01 -9.69 6.67
CA LEU A 214 25.58 -10.84 7.46
C LEU A 214 25.38 -12.05 6.54
N GLU A 215 25.49 -13.24 7.13
CA GLU A 215 25.23 -14.51 6.44
C GLU A 215 23.72 -14.84 6.38
N THR A 216 22.90 -14.22 7.25
CA THR A 216 21.46 -14.45 7.33
C THR A 216 20.67 -13.14 7.46
N SER A 217 19.47 -13.13 6.91
CA SER A 217 18.49 -12.02 6.96
C SER A 217 17.42 -12.21 8.05
N GLU A 218 17.61 -13.17 8.95
CA GLU A 218 16.73 -13.40 10.10
C GLU A 218 16.59 -12.13 10.96
N TYR A 219 15.39 -11.92 11.50
CA TYR A 219 15.06 -10.74 12.28
C TYR A 219 16.02 -10.50 13.46
N SER A 220 16.38 -11.54 14.21
CA SER A 220 17.30 -11.44 15.36
C SER A 220 18.67 -10.91 14.94
N ALA A 221 19.26 -11.48 13.89
CA ALA A 221 20.55 -11.05 13.35
C ALA A 221 20.50 -9.61 12.83
N LEU A 222 19.45 -9.26 12.11
CA LEU A 222 19.25 -7.89 11.62
C LEU A 222 19.03 -6.90 12.78
N LYS A 223 18.25 -7.27 13.79
CA LYS A 223 18.00 -6.44 14.98
C LYS A 223 19.30 -6.13 15.72
N ASP A 224 20.15 -7.13 15.92
CA ASP A 224 21.46 -6.95 16.55
C ASP A 224 22.37 -6.07 15.70
N TRP A 225 22.35 -6.27 14.38
CA TRP A 225 23.09 -5.44 13.43
C TRP A 225 22.60 -3.98 13.44
N PHE A 226 21.29 -3.74 13.47
CA PHE A 226 20.71 -2.39 13.61
C PHE A 226 21.01 -1.77 14.99
N SER A 227 21.23 -2.57 16.02
CA SER A 227 21.58 -2.06 17.36
C SER A 227 23.08 -1.78 17.52
N SER A 228 23.92 -2.27 16.61
CA SER A 228 25.37 -2.09 16.67
C SER A 228 25.78 -0.68 16.21
N GLU A 229 26.73 -0.08 16.94
CA GLU A 229 27.37 1.20 16.55
C GLU A 229 28.32 1.02 15.36
N ASN A 230 28.92 -0.17 15.21
CA ASN A 230 29.89 -0.48 14.16
C ASN A 230 29.31 -1.50 13.17
N ARG A 231 28.27 -1.07 12.45
CA ARG A 231 27.57 -1.92 11.47
C ARG A 231 28.49 -2.25 10.29
N LYS A 232 28.81 -3.53 10.11
CA LYS A 232 29.53 -3.98 8.92
C LYS A 232 28.59 -4.03 7.72
N THR A 233 29.01 -3.43 6.62
CA THR A 233 28.27 -3.44 5.36
C THR A 233 29.06 -4.17 4.28
N ARG A 234 28.35 -4.61 3.25
CA ARG A 234 28.93 -5.14 2.01
C ARG A 234 28.29 -4.46 0.81
N LYS A 235 29.01 -4.38 -0.29
CA LYS A 235 28.52 -3.87 -1.56
C LYS A 235 28.10 -5.02 -2.48
N VAL A 236 26.99 -4.85 -3.17
CA VAL A 236 26.49 -5.77 -4.19
C VAL A 236 26.23 -4.97 -5.45
N THR A 237 26.77 -5.42 -6.58
CA THR A 237 26.55 -4.80 -7.88
C THR A 237 25.44 -5.55 -8.60
N ILE A 238 24.45 -4.81 -9.08
CA ILE A 238 23.27 -5.33 -9.76
C ILE A 238 23.25 -4.79 -11.18
N ARG A 239 23.06 -5.70 -12.14
CA ARG A 239 22.90 -5.38 -13.56
C ARG A 239 21.46 -5.59 -13.99
N LEU A 240 20.91 -4.61 -14.69
CA LEU A 240 19.56 -4.64 -15.24
C LEU A 240 19.49 -5.48 -16.52
N ASP A 241 18.35 -6.15 -16.70
CA ASP A 241 18.05 -6.85 -17.95
C ASP A 241 17.76 -5.82 -19.06
N SER A 242 18.62 -5.77 -20.07
CA SER A 242 18.48 -4.80 -21.16
C SER A 242 17.32 -5.11 -22.12
N ILE A 243 16.76 -6.31 -22.08
CA ILE A 243 15.76 -6.80 -23.04
C ILE A 243 14.38 -6.89 -22.39
N ARG A 244 14.29 -7.49 -21.19
CA ARG A 244 13.00 -7.73 -20.53
C ARG A 244 12.39 -6.42 -20.01
N ARG A 245 11.09 -6.28 -20.21
CA ARG A 245 10.28 -5.17 -19.66
C ARG A 245 8.93 -5.74 -19.22
N LEU A 246 8.55 -5.50 -17.98
CA LEU A 246 7.29 -5.99 -17.42
C LEU A 246 6.26 -4.86 -17.40
N ASP A 247 5.03 -5.18 -17.78
CA ASP A 247 3.91 -4.23 -17.79
C ASP A 247 3.39 -3.92 -16.38
N GLU A 248 3.76 -4.72 -15.39
CA GLU A 248 3.46 -4.51 -13.97
C GLU A 248 4.58 -5.05 -13.08
N TYR A 249 4.69 -4.52 -11.87
CA TYR A 249 5.54 -5.11 -10.84
C TYR A 249 5.01 -6.51 -10.44
N PRO A 250 5.86 -7.55 -10.40
CA PRO A 250 5.41 -8.90 -10.06
C PRO A 250 4.79 -8.95 -8.67
N LYS A 251 3.62 -9.59 -8.55
CA LYS A 251 3.03 -9.88 -7.24
C LYS A 251 3.95 -10.86 -6.51
N ALA A 252 4.28 -10.56 -5.26
CA ALA A 252 4.98 -11.50 -4.40
C ALA A 252 4.12 -12.77 -4.26
N THR A 253 4.65 -13.90 -4.72
CA THR A 253 4.07 -15.25 -4.53
C THR A 253 4.47 -15.83 -3.19
#